data_AF-A0AAW2KM95-F1
#
_entry.id   AF-A0AAW2KM95-F1
#
_cell.length_a   1.000
_cell.length_b   1.000
_cell.length_c   1.000
_cell.angle_alpha   90.00
_cell.angle_beta   90.00
_cell.angle_gamma   90.00
#
_symmetry.space_group_name_H-M   'P 1'
#
loop_
_entity.id
_entity.type
_entity.pdbx_description
1 polymer ?
#
loop_
_entity_poly.entity_id
_entity_poly.type
_entity_poly.pdbx_seq_one_letter_code
_entity_poly.pdbx_strand_id
1 'polypeptide(L)'
;MNLKVLRTDKGREYLSGQFKRLCEDKEIIWHLTISYTPQQNGVVERRDRTLLQMAKSMMARANLLISFWGDAILTTAYILNRVPSKSVPSTPYELWHGRKPNLEDLRP
;
A
#
# COMPACT_ATOMS: atom_id res chain seq x y z
N MET A 1 14.34 0.29 8.04
CA MET A 1 14.29 -0.62 6.88
C MET A 1 14.47 0.21 5.62
N ASN A 2 15.37 -0.17 4.72
CA ASN A 2 15.55 0.49 3.42
C ASN A 2 15.04 -0.44 2.32
N LEU A 3 14.23 0.09 1.39
CA LEU A 3 13.73 -0.68 0.26
C LEU A 3 14.92 -1.07 -0.65
N LYS A 4 15.12 -2.37 -0.86
CA LYS A 4 16.25 -2.88 -1.67
C LYS A 4 15.85 -3.23 -3.10
N VAL A 5 14.65 -3.78 -3.26
CA VAL A 5 14.15 -4.25 -4.55
C VAL A 5 12.73 -3.74 -4.73
N LEU A 6 12.45 -3.16 -5.89
CA LEU A 6 11.12 -2.76 -6.29
C LEU A 6 10.72 -3.54 -7.54
N ARG A 7 9.53 -4.15 -7.53
CA ARG A 7 8.97 -4.82 -8.69
C ARG A 7 7.70 -4.07 -9.13
N THR A 8 7.68 -3.61 -10.38
CA THR A 8 6.53 -2.93 -10.98
C THR A 8 6.07 -3.66 -12.22
N ASP A 9 4.86 -3.37 -12.67
CA ASP A 9 4.47 -3.75 -14.01
C ASP A 9 5.13 -2.85 -15.07
N LYS A 10 4.80 -3.11 -16.34
CA LYS A 10 5.26 -2.32 -17.48
C LYS A 10 4.35 -1.11 -17.74
N GLY A 11 3.67 -0.59 -16.71
CA GLY A 11 2.94 0.67 -16.78
C GLY A 11 3.87 1.80 -17.25
N ARG A 12 3.35 2.69 -18.10
CA ARG A 12 4.15 3.74 -18.75
C ARG A 12 4.76 4.71 -17.73
N GLU A 13 4.09 4.89 -16.60
CA GLU A 13 4.55 5.69 -15.46
C GLU A 13 5.88 5.16 -14.88
N TYR A 14 6.07 3.85 -14.83
CA TYR A 14 7.28 3.21 -14.31
C TYR A 14 8.40 3.16 -15.36
N LEU A 15 8.06 3.19 -16.65
CA LEU A 15 9.03 3.10 -17.75
C LEU A 15 9.77 4.40 -18.06
N SER A 16 9.52 5.47 -17.30
CA SER A 16 10.19 6.75 -17.54
C SER A 16 11.67 6.70 -17.14
N GLY A 17 12.53 7.41 -17.91
CA GLY A 17 13.94 7.55 -17.57
C GLY A 17 14.16 8.26 -16.21
N GLN A 18 13.22 9.12 -15.81
CA GLN A 18 13.23 9.75 -14.49
C GLN A 18 13.03 8.74 -13.37
N PHE A 19 12.08 7.81 -13.53
CA PHE A 19 11.84 6.74 -12.55
C PHE A 19 13.03 5.79 -12.43
N LYS A 20 13.69 5.46 -13.56
CA LYS A 20 14.92 4.67 -13.56
C LYS A 20 16.03 5.34 -12.74
N ARG A 21 16.29 6.63 -13.01
CA ARG A 21 17.30 7.42 -12.27
C ARG A 21 16.97 7.49 -10.78
N LEU A 22 15.70 7.71 -10.42
CA LEU A 22 15.27 7.71 -9.03
C LEU A 22 15.61 6.38 -8.32
N CYS A 23 15.40 5.25 -8.98
CA CYS A 23 15.74 3.95 -8.41
C CYS A 23 17.26 3.79 -8.26
N GLU A 24 18.04 4.21 -9.25
CA GLU A 24 19.51 4.17 -9.23
C GLU A 24 20.07 5.06 -8.10
N ASP A 25 19.60 6.30 -7.97
CA ASP A 25 20.01 7.26 -6.93
C ASP A 25 19.69 6.77 -5.50
N LYS A 26 18.66 5.93 -5.37
CA LYS A 26 18.24 5.32 -4.10
C LYS A 26 18.83 3.92 -3.87
N GLU A 27 19.67 3.45 -4.78
CA GLU A 27 20.24 2.09 -4.76
C GLU A 27 19.16 1.00 -4.70
N ILE A 28 18.02 1.24 -5.35
CA ILE A 28 16.91 0.31 -5.46
C ILE A 28 17.06 -0.50 -6.74
N ILE A 29 17.14 -1.82 -6.61
CA ILE A 29 17.11 -2.73 -7.76
C ILE A 29 15.68 -2.75 -8.30
N TRP A 30 15.51 -2.31 -9.55
CA TRP A 30 14.21 -2.26 -10.20
C TRP A 30 13.99 -3.46 -11.13
N HIS A 31 12.90 -4.18 -10.88
CA HIS A 31 12.44 -5.32 -11.68
C HIS A 31 11.11 -5.03 -12.36
N LEU A 32 11.00 -5.40 -13.62
CA LEU A 32 9.74 -5.37 -14.36
C LEU A 32 9.06 -6.74 -14.34
N THR A 33 7.75 -6.78 -14.11
CA THR A 33 6.97 -8.02 -14.30
C THR A 33 6.88 -8.39 -15.77
N ILE A 34 6.69 -9.68 -16.02
CA ILE A 34 6.53 -10.20 -17.38
C ILE A 34 5.12 -9.83 -17.86
N SER A 35 5.00 -9.37 -19.10
CA SER A 35 3.71 -9.13 -19.74
C SER A 35 2.85 -10.39 -19.69
N TYR A 36 1.54 -10.24 -19.47
CA TYR A 36 0.58 -11.35 -19.36
C TYR A 36 0.80 -12.29 -18.15
N THR A 37 1.52 -11.85 -17.11
CA THR A 37 1.64 -12.58 -15.83
C THR A 37 1.01 -11.81 -14.65
N PRO A 38 -0.32 -11.60 -14.64
CA PRO A 38 -1.01 -10.83 -13.60
C PRO A 38 -0.80 -11.39 -12.18
N GLN A 39 -0.48 -12.68 -12.05
CA GLN A 39 -0.17 -13.32 -10.77
C GLN A 39 1.05 -12.68 -10.08
N GLN A 40 2.01 -12.15 -10.84
CA GLN A 40 3.18 -11.45 -10.28
C GLN A 40 2.81 -10.14 -9.58
N ASN A 41 1.72 -9.50 -10.00
CA ASN A 41 1.23 -8.25 -9.41
C ASN A 41 0.06 -8.47 -8.42
N GLY A 42 -0.42 -9.71 -8.30
CA GLY A 42 -1.62 -10.03 -7.53
C GLY A 42 -1.54 -9.66 -6.04
N VAL A 43 -0.34 -9.53 -5.45
CA VAL A 43 -0.19 -9.05 -4.07
C VAL A 43 -0.57 -7.57 -3.95
N VAL A 44 -0.05 -6.72 -4.85
CA VAL A 44 -0.36 -5.29 -4.91
C VAL A 44 -1.83 -5.10 -5.26
N GLU A 45 -2.33 -5.78 -6.29
CA GLU A 45 -3.74 -5.65 -6.71
C GLU A 45 -4.73 -6.04 -5.62
N ARG A 46 -4.43 -7.08 -4.82
CA ARG A 46 -5.27 -7.44 -3.67
C ARG A 46 -5.23 -6.35 -2.60
N ARG A 47 -4.06 -5.80 -2.31
CA ARG A 47 -3.90 -4.75 -1.30
C ARG A 47 -4.64 -3.47 -1.72
N ASP A 48 -4.48 -3.05 -2.96
CA ASP A 48 -5.14 -1.86 -3.51
C ASP A 48 -6.66 -2.03 -3.53
N ARG A 49 -7.15 -3.22 -3.90
CA ARG A 49 -8.58 -3.53 -3.84
C ARG A 49 -9.12 -3.44 -2.41
N THR A 50 -8.44 -4.02 -1.42
CA THR A 50 -8.85 -3.93 -0.01
C THR A 50 -8.89 -2.48 0.46
N LEU A 51 -7.86 -1.69 0.14
CA LEU A 51 -7.78 -0.28 0.51
C LEU A 51 -8.93 0.53 -0.12
N LEU A 52 -9.18 0.37 -1.41
CA LEU A 52 -10.25 1.10 -2.10
C LEU A 52 -11.65 0.70 -1.63
N GLN A 53 -11.88 -0.60 -1.40
CA GLN A 53 -13.19 -1.08 -0.91
C GLN A 53 -13.46 -0.59 0.51
N MET A 54 -12.46 -0.66 1.40
CA MET A 54 -12.63 -0.19 2.77
C MET A 54 -12.83 1.33 2.84
N ALA A 55 -12.10 2.12 2.05
CA ALA A 55 -12.31 3.56 1.97
C ALA A 55 -13.74 3.91 1.51
N LYS A 56 -14.23 3.23 0.46
CA LYS A 56 -15.62 3.38 -0.02
C LYS A 56 -16.64 3.02 1.06
N SER A 57 -16.46 1.89 1.74
CA SER A 57 -17.36 1.46 2.81
C SER A 57 -17.37 2.42 4.01
N MET A 58 -16.21 2.97 4.39
CA MET A 58 -16.11 3.97 5.46
C MET A 58 -16.85 5.26 5.09
N MET A 59 -16.63 5.78 3.89
CA MET A 59 -17.31 6.99 3.41
C MET A 59 -18.82 6.78 3.31
N ALA A 60 -19.27 5.64 2.78
CA ALA A 60 -20.68 5.31 2.69
C ALA A 60 -21.34 5.24 4.07
N ARG A 61 -20.67 4.60 5.04
CA ARG A 61 -21.17 4.50 6.42
C ARG A 61 -21.23 5.84 7.14
N ALA A 62 -20.28 6.74 6.88
CA ALA A 62 -20.24 8.07 7.47
C ALA A 62 -21.02 9.13 6.65
N ASN A 63 -21.65 8.73 5.54
CA ASN A 63 -22.33 9.63 4.59
C ASN A 63 -21.47 10.82 4.13
N LEU A 64 -20.19 10.56 3.83
CA LEU A 64 -19.23 11.58 3.45
C LEU A 64 -19.28 11.87 1.94
N LEU A 65 -19.09 13.15 1.59
CA LEU A 65 -18.93 13.60 0.21
C LEU A 65 -17.63 13.09 -0.40
N ILE A 66 -17.58 13.01 -1.74
CA ILE A 66 -16.40 12.60 -2.50
C ILE A 66 -15.16 13.48 -2.24
N SER A 67 -15.36 14.71 -1.77
CA SER A 67 -14.27 15.61 -1.36
C SER A 67 -13.39 15.03 -0.24
N PHE A 68 -13.94 14.12 0.59
CA PHE A 68 -13.20 13.44 1.66
C PHE A 68 -12.50 12.15 1.21
N TRP A 69 -12.46 11.87 -0.10
CA TRP A 69 -11.84 10.65 -0.63
C TRP A 69 -10.39 10.46 -0.21
N GLY A 70 -9.60 11.54 -0.22
CA GLY A 70 -8.20 11.51 0.23
C GLY A 70 -8.08 11.11 1.69
N ASP A 71 -8.86 11.75 2.57
CA ASP A 71 -8.88 11.46 4.01
C ASP A 71 -9.34 10.02 4.29
N ALA A 72 -10.33 9.53 3.55
CA ALA A 72 -10.81 8.16 3.67
C ALA A 72 -9.74 7.13 3.29
N ILE A 73 -8.99 7.37 2.21
CA ILE A 73 -7.86 6.53 1.82
C ILE A 73 -6.76 6.56 2.89
N LEU A 74 -6.38 7.75 3.38
CA LEU A 74 -5.33 7.89 4.39
C LEU A 74 -5.72 7.18 5.69
N THR A 75 -6.97 7.34 6.13
CA THR A 75 -7.50 6.66 7.32
C THR A 75 -7.53 5.14 7.12
N THR A 76 -7.95 4.69 5.94
CA THR A 76 -7.95 3.26 5.60
C THR A 76 -6.53 2.69 5.63
N ALA A 77 -5.55 3.36 5.02
CA ALA A 77 -4.15 2.95 5.05
C ALA A 77 -3.59 2.92 6.47
N TYR A 78 -3.93 3.92 7.29
CA TYR A 78 -3.54 3.98 8.71
C TYR A 78 -4.03 2.76 9.48
N ILE A 79 -5.31 2.38 9.32
CA ILE A 79 -5.91 1.22 9.98
C ILE A 79 -5.31 -0.08 9.44
N LEU A 80 -5.26 -0.25 8.12
CA LEU A 80 -4.77 -1.48 7.47
C LEU A 80 -3.29 -1.76 7.75
N ASN A 81 -2.50 -0.76 8.17
CA ASN A 81 -1.11 -0.96 8.60
C ASN A 81 -1.00 -1.29 10.10
N ARG A 82 -2.07 -1.12 10.89
CA ARG A 82 -2.12 -1.35 12.35
C ARG A 82 -2.99 -2.52 12.78
N VAL A 83 -3.62 -3.21 11.84
CA VAL A 83 -4.43 -4.40 12.10
C VAL A 83 -3.66 -5.63 11.56
N PRO A 84 -3.57 -6.73 12.33
CA PRO A 84 -2.94 -7.96 11.85
C PRO A 84 -3.79 -8.61 10.76
N SER A 85 -3.18 -9.53 10.00
CA SER A 85 -3.90 -10.31 8.99
C SER A 85 -4.16 -11.73 9.50
N LYS A 86 -5.09 -12.46 8.88
CA LYS A 86 -5.32 -13.87 9.23
C LYS A 86 -4.05 -14.74 9.08
N SER A 87 -3.19 -14.38 8.14
CA SER A 87 -1.97 -15.15 7.84
C SER A 87 -0.78 -14.79 8.71
N VAL A 88 -0.76 -13.59 9.32
CA VAL A 88 0.38 -13.09 10.10
C VAL A 88 -0.14 -12.38 11.35
N PRO A 89 0.23 -12.83 12.57
CA PRO A 89 -0.29 -12.29 13.83
C PRO A 89 0.25 -10.88 14.15
N SER A 90 1.36 -10.47 13.55
CA SER A 90 1.92 -9.12 13.67
C SER A 90 1.28 -8.15 12.67
N THR A 91 1.24 -6.88 13.04
CA THR A 91 0.76 -5.79 12.17
C THR A 91 1.82 -5.42 11.13
N PRO A 92 1.44 -4.92 9.93
CA PRO A 92 2.41 -4.39 8.97
C PRO A 92 3.32 -3.30 9.56
N TYR A 93 2.78 -2.46 10.47
CA TYR A 93 3.56 -1.45 11.19
C TYR A 93 4.66 -2.07 12.04
N GLU A 94 4.35 -3.12 12.81
CA GLU A 94 5.34 -3.84 13.62
C GLU A 94 6.42 -4.47 12.75
N LEU A 95 6.04 -5.11 11.65
CA LEU A 95 6.99 -5.74 10.73
C LEU A 95 7.92 -4.72 10.09
N TRP A 96 7.43 -3.51 9.81
CA TRP A 96 8.21 -2.46 9.16
C TRP A 96 9.09 -1.65 10.13
N HIS A 97 8.57 -1.34 11.32
CA HIS A 97 9.23 -0.46 12.30
C HIS A 97 9.89 -1.21 13.47
N GLY A 98 9.64 -2.51 13.64
CA GLY A 98 10.17 -3.31 14.74
C GLY A 98 9.55 -3.01 16.10
N ARG A 99 8.43 -2.28 16.15
CA ARG A 99 7.72 -1.90 17.40
C ARG A 99 6.22 -1.88 17.21
N LYS A 100 5.47 -2.08 18.30
CA LYS A 100 4.00 -2.00 18.28
C LYS A 100 3.51 -0.61 17.90
N PRO A 101 2.42 -0.48 17.11
CA PRO A 101 1.80 0.82 16.86
C PRO A 101 1.15 1.36 18.14
N ASN A 102 1.17 2.68 18.32
CA ASN A 102 0.25 3.34 19.24
C ASN A 102 -1.16 3.32 18.62
N LEU A 103 -2.16 2.94 19.42
CA LEU A 103 -3.57 2.80 19.04
C LEU A 103 -4.49 3.75 19.83
N GLU A 104 -3.96 4.68 20.64
CA GLU A 104 -4.75 5.63 21.45
C GLU A 104 -5.71 6.49 20.60
N ASP A 105 -5.33 6.78 19.36
CA ASP A 105 -6.16 7.53 18.42
C ASP A 105 -7.36 6.72 17.88
N LEU A 106 -7.32 5.39 17.97
CA LEU A 106 -8.38 4.51 17.51
C LEU A 106 -9.42 4.31 18.62
N ARG A 107 -10.68 4.60 18.28
CA ARG A 107 -11.82 4.45 19.19
C ARG A 107 -12.72 3.30 18.71
N PRO A 108 -13.30 2.50 19.62
CA PRO A 108 -14.29 1.47 19.30
C PRO A 108 -15.54 2.05 18.63
#